data_AF-A0A950K4G6-F1
#
_entry.id   AF-A0A950K4G6-F1
#
_cell.length_a   1.000
_cell.length_b   1.000
_cell.length_c   1.000
_cell.angle_alpha   90.00
_cell.angle_beta   90.00
_cell.angle_gamma   90.00
#
_symmetry.space_group_name_H-M   'P 1'
#
loop_
_entity.id
_entity.type
_entity.pdbx_description
1 polymer ?
#
loop_
_entity_poly.entity_id
_entity_poly.type
_entity_poly.pdbx_seq_one_letter_code
_entity_poly.pdbx_strand_id
1 'polypeptide(L)'
;MVRILVLSASAGAGHNRAAEAIRESARAYSPGVDIDWVDSLKYTNAVFSKLYEKSYVWMASYSPSLWGALYKEMGKNVERKNLEKLVELHDRLTYRKLQAHVEEFRPDAVVCTHFLPANVLLAKRIGVPVYVVITDFDAHMMWYKPKAAGYFVASDEVKVQLNRYGFPADRIHTTGIPIHPVFAQDTPRLPSDKPSILFMSGGFGMGHMEEALERILAIHVPFNLTVVAGKNEAMRKKLEKIAGGRATVHGFVTNVHELMGQSDLII
;
A
#
# COMPACT_ATOMS: atom_id res chain seq x y z
N MET A 1 3.12 28.70 5.47
CA MET A 1 2.38 27.44 5.47
C MET A 1 3.19 26.48 4.62
N VAL A 2 3.61 25.34 5.16
CA VAL A 2 4.41 24.35 4.41
C VAL A 2 3.47 23.51 3.56
N ARG A 3 3.80 23.29 2.29
CA ARG A 3 2.95 22.57 1.34
C ARG A 3 3.54 21.19 1.04
N ILE A 4 2.78 20.13 1.30
CA ILE A 4 3.24 18.75 1.09
C ILE A 4 2.29 18.06 0.11
N LEU A 5 2.85 17.46 -0.93
CA LEU A 5 2.08 16.62 -1.85
C LEU A 5 2.43 15.14 -1.61
N VAL A 6 1.43 14.34 -1.27
CA VAL A 6 1.58 12.90 -1.10
C VAL A 6 1.18 12.20 -2.40
N LEU A 7 2.04 11.32 -2.89
CA LEU A 7 1.80 10.53 -4.09
C LEU A 7 1.78 9.03 -3.78
N SER A 8 0.68 8.38 -4.13
CA SER A 8 0.54 6.92 -4.09
C SER A 8 0.44 6.35 -5.50
N ALA A 9 0.26 5.03 -5.60
CA ALA A 9 -0.15 4.36 -6.82
C ALA A 9 -1.20 3.30 -6.46
N SER A 10 -2.30 3.22 -7.20
CA SER A 10 -3.27 2.11 -7.11
C SER A 10 -2.72 0.77 -7.65
N ALA A 11 -1.52 0.37 -7.24
CA ALA A 11 -1.03 -1.00 -7.33
C ALA A 11 -1.39 -1.74 -6.04
N GLY A 12 -2.68 -2.00 -5.87
CA GLY A 12 -3.23 -2.48 -4.60
C GLY A 12 -3.72 -1.36 -3.68
N ALA A 13 -4.41 -1.73 -2.60
CA ALA A 13 -5.08 -0.77 -1.71
C ALA A 13 -4.14 -0.18 -0.64
N GLY A 14 -3.03 -0.86 -0.30
CA GLY A 14 -2.15 -0.51 0.82
C GLY A 14 -1.47 0.85 0.66
N HIS A 15 -0.84 1.10 -0.50
CA HIS A 15 -0.12 2.37 -0.75
C HIS A 15 -1.03 3.60 -0.68
N ASN A 16 -2.27 3.46 -1.16
CA ASN A 16 -3.29 4.50 -1.05
C ASN A 16 -3.70 4.73 0.41
N ARG A 17 -3.85 3.66 1.20
CA ARG A 17 -4.19 3.78 2.63
C ARG A 17 -3.07 4.44 3.43
N ALA A 18 -1.81 4.13 3.12
CA ALA A 18 -0.66 4.80 3.74
C ALA A 18 -0.62 6.30 3.37
N ALA A 19 -0.89 6.65 2.11
CA ALA A 19 -0.91 8.05 1.68
C ALA A 19 -2.06 8.84 2.32
N GLU A 20 -3.25 8.25 2.36
CA GLU A 20 -4.41 8.78 3.06
C GLU A 20 -4.12 8.97 4.55
N ALA A 21 -3.49 7.99 5.21
CA ALA A 21 -3.08 8.08 6.60
C ALA A 21 -2.14 9.26 6.88
N ILE A 22 -1.16 9.51 6.01
CA ILE A 22 -0.27 10.67 6.12
C ILE A 22 -1.07 11.98 6.02
N ARG A 23 -1.97 12.09 5.02
CA ARG A 23 -2.79 13.29 4.82
C ARG A 23 -3.68 13.56 6.03
N GLU A 24 -4.42 12.56 6.49
CA GLU A 24 -5.35 12.73 7.61
C GLU A 24 -4.62 12.98 8.93
N SER A 25 -3.45 12.37 9.15
CA SER A 25 -2.63 12.64 10.34
C SER A 25 -2.08 14.07 10.33
N ALA A 26 -1.58 14.57 9.20
CA ALA A 26 -1.11 15.94 9.09
C ALA A 26 -2.24 16.96 9.29
N ARG A 27 -3.44 16.69 8.75
CA ARG A 27 -4.63 17.52 8.99
C ARG A 27 -5.04 17.55 10.47
N ALA A 28 -4.94 16.42 11.16
CA ALA A 28 -5.32 16.31 12.56
C ALA A 28 -4.29 16.95 13.51
N TYR A 29 -2.99 16.82 13.22
CA TYR A 29 -1.92 17.08 14.20
C TYR A 29 -0.89 18.14 13.78
N SER A 30 -0.97 18.70 12.56
CA SER A 30 0.02 19.66 12.06
C SER A 30 -0.63 20.95 11.51
N PRO A 31 -1.22 21.78 12.39
CA PRO A 31 -1.79 23.06 11.99
C PRO A 31 -0.68 23.93 11.37
N GLY A 32 -0.82 24.27 10.08
CA GLY A 32 0.20 25.01 9.32
C GLY A 32 0.83 24.24 8.15
N VAL A 33 0.45 22.97 7.97
CA VAL A 33 0.76 22.17 6.78
C VAL A 33 -0.47 22.14 5.85
N ASP A 34 -0.29 22.63 4.62
CA ASP A 34 -1.21 22.43 3.50
C ASP A 34 -0.85 21.11 2.82
N ILE A 35 -1.71 20.10 2.92
CA ILE A 35 -1.42 18.75 2.44
C ILE A 35 -2.52 18.23 1.53
N ASP A 36 -2.08 17.68 0.39
CA ASP A 36 -2.94 16.96 -0.53
C ASP A 36 -2.38 15.59 -0.89
N TRP A 37 -3.25 14.69 -1.35
CA TRP A 37 -2.90 13.34 -1.77
C TRP A 37 -3.45 13.04 -3.16
N VAL A 38 -2.57 12.53 -4.01
CA VAL A 38 -2.87 12.12 -5.38
C VAL A 38 -2.45 10.67 -5.63
N ASP A 39 -3.34 9.91 -6.28
CA ASP A 39 -2.98 8.64 -6.90
C ASP A 39 -2.34 8.87 -8.27
N SER A 40 -1.02 8.64 -8.35
CA SER A 40 -0.22 8.89 -9.55
C SER A 40 -0.70 8.11 -10.77
N LEU A 41 -1.32 6.92 -10.59
CA LEU A 41 -1.84 6.13 -11.71
C LEU A 41 -3.04 6.77 -12.39
N LYS A 42 -3.81 7.63 -11.70
CA LYS A 42 -4.94 8.37 -12.32
C LYS A 42 -4.49 9.40 -13.35
N TYR A 43 -3.22 9.77 -13.33
CA TYR A 43 -2.62 10.73 -14.26
C TYR A 43 -2.00 10.03 -15.48
N THR A 44 -2.02 8.69 -15.48
CA THR A 44 -1.57 7.84 -16.59
C THR A 44 -2.72 7.45 -17.51
N ASN A 45 -2.42 6.79 -18.63
CA ASN A 45 -3.49 6.27 -19.50
C ASN A 45 -4.26 5.13 -18.79
N ALA A 46 -5.57 5.04 -19.02
CA ALA A 46 -6.45 4.10 -18.30
C ALA A 46 -6.08 2.62 -18.54
N VAL A 47 -5.47 2.31 -19.69
CA VAL A 47 -5.02 0.95 -20.02
C VAL A 47 -3.82 0.56 -19.17
N PHE A 48 -2.82 1.44 -19.06
CA PHE A 48 -1.63 1.26 -18.24
C PHE A 48 -1.99 1.16 -16.77
N SER A 49 -2.83 2.08 -16.27
CA SER A 49 -3.30 2.05 -14.88
C SER A 49 -3.97 0.71 -14.53
N LYS A 50 -4.93 0.25 -15.36
CA LYS A 50 -5.59 -1.05 -15.16
C LYS A 50 -4.65 -2.25 -15.31
N LEU A 51 -3.72 -2.20 -16.26
CA LEU A 51 -2.77 -3.29 -16.48
C LEU A 51 -1.78 -3.39 -15.32
N TYR A 52 -1.32 -2.26 -14.79
CA TYR A 52 -0.42 -2.18 -13.65
C TYR A 52 -1.08 -2.64 -12.35
N GLU A 53 -2.32 -2.19 -12.09
CA GLU A 53 -3.11 -2.65 -10.96
C GLU A 53 -3.32 -4.18 -11.01
N LYS A 54 -3.78 -4.69 -12.17
CA LYS A 54 -4.03 -6.12 -12.36
C LYS A 54 -2.76 -6.96 -12.28
N SER A 55 -1.66 -6.51 -12.87
CA SER A 55 -0.40 -7.26 -12.85
C SER A 55 0.18 -7.30 -11.44
N TYR A 56 0.15 -6.19 -10.70
CA TYR A 56 0.59 -6.18 -9.31
C TYR A 56 -0.26 -7.10 -8.44
N VAL A 57 -1.59 -6.97 -8.52
CA VAL A 57 -2.54 -7.83 -7.80
C VAL A 57 -2.32 -9.31 -8.11
N TRP A 58 -2.14 -9.65 -9.38
CA TRP A 58 -1.89 -11.02 -9.81
C TRP A 58 -0.53 -11.54 -9.30
N MET A 59 0.52 -10.74 -9.39
CA MET A 59 1.86 -11.08 -8.91
C MET A 59 1.88 -11.30 -7.38
N ALA A 60 1.24 -10.41 -6.62
CA ALA A 60 1.10 -10.55 -5.17
C ALA A 60 0.28 -11.78 -4.76
N SER A 61 -0.65 -12.23 -5.60
CA SER A 61 -1.57 -13.33 -5.29
C SER A 61 -1.06 -14.72 -5.70
N TYR A 62 -0.22 -14.82 -6.74
CA TYR A 62 0.03 -16.13 -7.41
C TYR A 62 1.49 -16.49 -7.65
N SER A 63 2.48 -15.61 -7.46
CA SER A 63 3.88 -16.03 -7.64
C SER A 63 4.95 -15.15 -6.97
N PRO A 64 5.38 -15.51 -5.75
CA PRO A 64 6.64 -15.01 -5.19
C PRO A 64 7.87 -15.41 -6.01
N SER A 65 7.80 -16.52 -6.75
CA SER A 65 8.91 -17.10 -7.53
C SER A 65 9.12 -16.43 -8.89
N LEU A 66 8.06 -15.93 -9.55
CA LEU A 66 8.18 -15.10 -10.76
C LEU A 66 8.91 -13.79 -10.46
N TRP A 67 8.78 -13.29 -9.21
CA TRP A 67 9.54 -12.16 -8.70
C TRP A 67 11.04 -12.46 -8.72
N GLY A 68 11.49 -13.53 -8.06
CA GLY A 68 12.90 -13.92 -8.08
C GLY A 68 13.50 -14.09 -9.49
N ALA A 69 12.68 -14.53 -10.47
CA ALA A 69 13.09 -14.71 -11.85
C ALA A 69 13.21 -13.38 -12.63
N LEU A 70 12.19 -12.50 -12.54
CA LEU A 70 12.22 -11.15 -13.15
C LEU A 70 13.44 -10.34 -12.67
N TYR A 71 13.83 -10.49 -11.42
CA TYR A 71 15.03 -9.85 -10.86
C TYR A 71 16.34 -10.50 -11.34
N LYS A 72 16.38 -11.83 -11.49
CA LYS A 72 17.55 -12.54 -12.04
C LYS A 72 17.83 -12.16 -13.48
N GLU A 73 16.79 -11.84 -14.23
CA GLU A 73 16.87 -11.47 -15.65
C GLU A 73 17.15 -9.97 -15.84
N MET A 74 16.57 -9.10 -15.00
CA MET A 74 16.93 -7.68 -14.94
C MET A 74 18.35 -7.41 -14.39
N GLY A 75 18.94 -8.39 -13.69
CA GLY A 75 20.29 -8.35 -13.16
C GLY A 75 21.37 -8.94 -14.09
N LYS A 76 21.00 -9.50 -15.26
CA LYS A 76 21.96 -10.06 -16.22
C LYS A 76 22.01 -9.21 -17.49
N ASN A 77 23.20 -8.68 -17.75
CA ASN A 77 23.58 -7.83 -18.89
C ASN A 77 22.98 -8.26 -20.24
N VAL A 78 22.10 -7.45 -20.84
CA VAL A 78 21.94 -7.31 -22.30
C VAL A 78 21.43 -5.88 -22.64
N GLU A 79 22.25 -5.12 -23.38
CA GLU A 79 21.93 -3.93 -24.20
C GLU A 79 20.82 -2.96 -23.73
N ARG A 80 21.09 -2.20 -22.65
CA ARG A 80 20.05 -1.43 -21.95
C ARG A 80 19.79 0.00 -22.43
N LYS A 81 20.53 0.57 -23.39
CA LYS A 81 20.37 2.00 -23.75
C LYS A 81 19.06 2.32 -24.49
N ASN A 82 18.55 1.42 -25.33
CA ASN A 82 17.34 1.69 -26.13
C ASN A 82 16.06 1.39 -25.35
N LEU A 83 16.08 0.34 -24.52
CA LEU A 83 15.00 0.02 -23.59
C LEU A 83 14.86 1.07 -22.48
N GLU A 84 15.97 1.54 -21.90
CA GLU A 84 15.94 2.65 -20.93
C GLU A 84 15.35 3.92 -21.54
N LYS A 85 15.74 4.28 -22.77
CA LYS A 85 15.19 5.45 -23.47
C LYS A 85 13.70 5.29 -23.80
N LEU A 86 13.24 4.10 -24.17
CA LEU A 86 11.83 3.84 -24.45
C LEU A 86 10.98 3.87 -23.18
N VAL A 87 11.49 3.30 -22.08
CA VAL A 87 10.86 3.39 -20.75
C VAL A 87 10.84 4.83 -20.26
N GLU A 88 11.95 5.56 -20.40
CA GLU A 88 12.04 6.97 -20.00
C GLU A 88 11.13 7.87 -20.85
N LEU A 89 10.98 7.58 -22.15
CA LEU A 89 10.06 8.28 -23.05
C LEU A 89 8.60 7.96 -22.73
N HIS A 90 8.29 6.68 -22.49
CA HIS A 90 6.97 6.23 -22.05
C HIS A 90 6.59 6.90 -20.72
N ASP A 91 7.50 6.92 -19.75
CA ASP A 91 7.30 7.56 -18.45
C ASP A 91 7.15 9.07 -18.61
N ARG A 92 7.94 9.70 -19.48
CA ARG A 92 7.82 11.14 -19.77
C ARG A 92 6.47 11.51 -20.38
N LEU A 93 5.92 10.68 -21.26
CA LEU A 93 4.61 10.91 -21.88
C LEU A 93 3.45 10.58 -20.93
N THR A 94 3.61 9.52 -20.15
CA THR A 94 2.58 8.99 -19.25
C THR A 94 2.40 9.84 -18.00
N TYR A 95 3.47 10.45 -17.48
CA TYR A 95 3.42 11.23 -16.24
C TYR A 95 3.47 12.74 -16.43
N ARG A 96 3.35 13.22 -17.67
CA ARG A 96 3.31 14.66 -17.98
C ARG A 96 2.23 15.41 -17.22
N LYS A 97 1.04 14.79 -17.08
CA LYS A 97 -0.07 15.35 -16.31
C LYS A 97 0.23 15.39 -14.81
N LEU A 98 0.88 14.34 -14.28
CA LEU A 98 1.30 14.32 -12.88
C LEU A 98 2.30 15.43 -12.60
N GLN A 99 3.27 15.62 -13.49
CA GLN A 99 4.24 16.70 -13.37
C GLN A 99 3.57 18.07 -13.39
N ALA A 100 2.67 18.33 -14.34
CA ALA A 100 1.92 19.58 -14.40
C ALA A 100 1.14 19.84 -13.09
N HIS A 101 0.56 18.78 -12.50
CA HIS A 101 -0.13 18.89 -11.23
C HIS A 101 0.80 19.18 -10.05
N VAL A 102 2.00 18.56 -10.01
CA VAL A 102 3.04 18.89 -9.02
C VAL A 102 3.46 20.35 -9.16
N GLU A 103 3.66 20.83 -10.38
CA GLU A 103 4.03 22.23 -10.66
C GLU A 103 2.92 23.21 -10.28
N GLU A 104 1.65 22.86 -10.52
CA GLU A 104 0.48 23.65 -10.11
C GLU A 104 0.33 23.70 -8.59
N PHE A 105 0.46 22.55 -7.92
CA PHE A 105 0.39 22.48 -6.47
C PHE A 105 1.54 23.21 -5.78
N ARG A 106 2.71 23.38 -6.43
CA ARG A 106 3.91 24.04 -5.85
C ARG A 106 4.24 23.55 -4.43
N PRO A 107 4.47 22.24 -4.23
CA PRO A 107 4.83 21.71 -2.92
C PRO A 107 6.22 22.18 -2.49
N ASP A 108 6.45 22.29 -1.17
CA ASP A 108 7.78 22.42 -0.58
C ASP A 108 8.48 21.06 -0.49
N ALA A 109 7.71 19.96 -0.42
CA ALA A 109 8.19 18.59 -0.44
C ALA A 109 7.17 17.62 -1.04
N VAL A 110 7.65 16.54 -1.64
CA VAL A 110 6.81 15.43 -2.11
C VAL A 110 7.10 14.17 -1.29
N VAL A 111 6.05 13.45 -0.90
CA VAL A 111 6.16 12.17 -0.18
C VAL A 111 5.55 11.07 -1.03
N CYS A 112 6.32 10.05 -1.38
CA CYS A 112 5.85 8.93 -2.20
C CYS A 112 5.64 7.67 -1.34
N THR A 113 4.41 7.13 -1.28
CA THR A 113 4.12 5.85 -0.62
C THR A 113 4.24 4.65 -1.54
N HIS A 114 4.73 4.88 -2.76
CA HIS A 114 5.01 3.87 -3.77
C HIS A 114 6.25 4.26 -4.60
N PHE A 115 7.05 3.29 -5.03
CA PHE A 115 8.29 3.54 -5.76
C PHE A 115 8.10 4.13 -7.17
N LEU A 116 6.94 3.89 -7.80
CA LEU A 116 6.63 4.35 -9.16
C LEU A 116 6.61 5.89 -9.32
N PRO A 117 5.81 6.66 -8.56
CA PRO A 117 5.89 8.12 -8.62
C PRO A 117 7.28 8.65 -8.23
N ALA A 118 7.96 8.01 -7.27
CA ALA A 118 9.32 8.40 -6.88
C ALA A 118 10.32 8.27 -8.04
N ASN A 119 10.26 7.19 -8.83
CA ASN A 119 11.09 7.00 -10.03
C ASN A 119 10.95 8.18 -11.01
N VAL A 120 9.71 8.54 -11.30
CA VAL A 120 9.38 9.58 -12.27
C VAL A 120 9.91 10.94 -11.80
N LEU A 121 9.60 11.33 -10.57
CA LEU A 121 9.95 12.65 -10.06
C LEU A 121 11.46 12.82 -9.88
N LEU A 122 12.16 11.78 -9.41
CA LEU A 122 13.61 11.81 -9.22
C LEU A 122 14.40 11.78 -10.53
N ALA A 123 13.82 11.20 -11.60
CA ALA A 123 14.40 11.29 -12.93
C ALA A 123 14.28 12.71 -13.51
N LYS A 124 13.18 13.42 -13.22
CA LYS A 124 12.90 14.76 -13.76
C LYS A 124 13.51 15.92 -12.97
N ARG A 125 14.00 15.69 -11.74
CA ARG A 125 14.56 16.73 -10.85
C ARG A 125 13.61 17.92 -10.68
N ILE A 126 12.45 17.67 -10.08
CA ILE A 126 11.37 18.66 -9.86
C ILE A 126 11.72 19.82 -8.90
N GLY A 127 12.99 20.04 -8.57
CA GLY A 127 13.46 21.18 -7.75
C GLY A 127 13.13 21.10 -6.25
N VAL A 128 12.33 20.13 -5.82
CA VAL A 128 11.89 19.95 -4.43
C VAL A 128 12.30 18.57 -3.89
N PRO A 129 12.54 18.43 -2.58
CA PRO A 129 12.89 17.14 -1.98
C PRO A 129 11.77 16.11 -2.16
N VAL A 130 12.15 14.90 -2.55
CA VAL A 130 11.26 13.75 -2.66
C VAL A 130 11.62 12.74 -1.58
N TYR A 131 10.71 12.50 -0.66
CA TYR A 131 10.81 11.48 0.38
C TYR A 131 10.06 10.22 -0.03
N VAL A 132 10.51 9.07 0.46
CA VAL A 132 9.90 7.77 0.16
C VAL A 132 9.47 7.08 1.44
N VAL A 133 8.22 6.64 1.49
CA VAL A 133 7.68 5.80 2.57
C VAL A 133 7.65 4.37 2.06
N ILE A 134 8.48 3.50 2.64
CA ILE A 134 8.42 2.07 2.35
C ILE A 134 7.25 1.49 3.13
N THR A 135 6.34 0.86 2.40
CA THR A 135 5.10 0.27 2.93
C THR A 135 5.20 -1.26 3.06
N ASP A 136 6.43 -1.77 2.93
CA ASP A 136 6.79 -3.18 3.01
C ASP A 136 7.71 -3.40 4.22
N PHE A 137 7.75 -4.63 4.73
CA PHE A 137 8.72 -5.05 5.76
C PHE A 137 10.09 -5.44 5.17
N ASP A 138 10.30 -5.21 3.88
CA ASP A 138 11.56 -5.46 3.18
C ASP A 138 11.84 -4.34 2.17
N ALA A 139 13.09 -3.89 2.09
CA ALA A 139 13.53 -2.93 1.09
C ALA A 139 14.02 -3.67 -0.16
N HIS A 140 13.11 -4.21 -0.99
CA HIS A 140 13.53 -4.76 -2.27
C HIS A 140 14.11 -3.66 -3.20
N MET A 141 14.91 -4.03 -4.21
CA MET A 141 15.67 -3.05 -5.03
C MET A 141 14.82 -1.99 -5.74
N MET A 142 13.53 -2.22 -6.03
CA MET A 142 12.68 -1.16 -6.58
C MET A 142 12.43 -0.02 -5.60
N TRP A 143 12.56 -0.22 -4.29
CA TRP A 143 12.46 0.85 -3.29
C TRP A 143 13.71 1.72 -3.25
N TYR A 144 14.86 1.23 -3.72
CA TYR A 144 16.11 1.98 -3.70
C TYR A 144 16.08 3.15 -4.71
N LYS A 145 16.28 4.35 -4.18
CA LYS A 145 16.26 5.65 -4.88
C LYS A 145 17.42 6.49 -4.36
N PRO A 146 18.61 6.42 -4.97
CA PRO A 146 19.78 7.11 -4.47
C PRO A 146 19.65 8.64 -4.45
N LYS A 147 18.67 9.19 -5.18
CA LYS A 147 18.37 10.63 -5.24
C LYS A 147 17.25 11.08 -4.31
N ALA A 148 16.62 10.17 -3.55
CA ALA A 148 15.61 10.55 -2.56
C ALA A 148 16.24 11.43 -1.47
N ALA A 149 15.45 12.38 -0.95
CA ALA A 149 15.86 13.24 0.15
C ALA A 149 15.97 12.45 1.47
N GLY A 150 15.10 11.47 1.66
CA GLY A 150 15.11 10.57 2.80
C GLY A 150 14.04 9.48 2.71
N TYR A 151 14.10 8.56 3.66
CA TYR A 151 13.20 7.43 3.77
C TYR A 151 12.48 7.39 5.11
N PHE A 152 11.24 6.94 5.08
CA PHE A 152 10.45 6.53 6.23
C PHE A 152 10.19 5.03 6.11
N VAL A 153 10.56 4.25 7.12
CA VAL A 153 10.55 2.78 7.05
C VAL A 153 9.81 2.15 8.23
N ALA A 154 9.31 0.93 7.98
CA ALA A 154 8.54 0.16 8.93
C ALA A 154 9.32 -0.21 10.21
N SER A 155 10.62 -0.49 10.06
CA SER A 155 11.46 -0.98 11.16
C SER A 155 12.95 -0.71 10.92
N ASP A 156 13.76 -0.90 11.97
CA ASP A 156 15.22 -0.72 11.90
C ASP A 156 15.89 -1.76 10.99
N GLU A 157 15.30 -2.94 10.82
CA GLU A 157 15.77 -3.95 9.86
C GLU A 157 15.74 -3.39 8.43
N VAL A 158 14.63 -2.75 8.02
CA VAL A 158 14.49 -2.12 6.70
C VAL A 158 15.50 -0.97 6.55
N LYS A 159 15.75 -0.21 7.62
CA LYS A 159 16.79 0.83 7.64
C LYS A 159 18.18 0.24 7.39
N VAL A 160 18.53 -0.85 8.08
CA VAL A 160 19.81 -1.54 7.89
C VAL A 160 19.95 -2.06 6.45
N GLN A 161 18.89 -2.60 5.85
CA GLN A 161 18.91 -3.05 4.45
C GLN A 161 19.19 -1.90 3.48
N LEU A 162 18.47 -0.77 3.59
CA LEU A 162 18.72 0.41 2.76
C LEU A 162 20.13 0.96 2.93
N ASN A 163 20.64 0.98 4.17
CA ASN A 163 22.01 1.40 4.44
C ASN A 163 23.04 0.44 3.80
N ARG A 164 22.78 -0.87 3.80
CA ARG A 164 23.62 -1.86 3.10
C ARG A 164 23.66 -1.65 1.59
N TYR A 165 22.60 -1.10 1.00
CA TYR A 165 22.62 -0.68 -0.41
C TYR A 165 23.36 0.64 -0.67
N GLY A 166 23.81 1.31 0.40
CA GLY A 166 24.59 2.55 0.33
C GLY A 166 23.79 3.83 0.55
N PHE A 167 22.54 3.76 1.05
CA PHE A 167 21.79 4.97 1.40
C PHE A 167 22.22 5.52 2.78
N PRO A 168 22.45 6.84 2.95
CA PRO A 168 22.90 7.41 4.22
C PRO A 168 21.93 7.16 5.38
N ALA A 169 22.42 6.54 6.46
CA ALA A 169 21.60 6.12 7.60
C ALA A 169 20.96 7.29 8.38
N ASP A 170 21.54 8.48 8.34
CA ASP A 170 21.03 9.73 8.92
C ASP A 170 19.78 10.26 8.20
N ARG A 171 19.53 9.79 6.98
CA ARG A 171 18.37 10.14 6.15
C ARG A 171 17.32 9.03 6.07
N ILE A 172 17.43 8.02 6.94
CA ILE A 172 16.46 6.93 7.06
C ILE A 172 15.86 6.99 8.46
N HIS A 173 14.55 7.19 8.51
CA HIS A 173 13.79 7.36 9.72
C HIS A 173 12.87 6.14 9.92
N THR A 174 13.02 5.48 11.06
CA THR A 174 12.16 4.38 11.46
C THR A 174 10.91 4.96 12.11
N THR A 175 9.82 5.05 11.35
CA THR A 175 8.56 5.67 11.79
C THR A 175 7.41 4.68 11.89
N GLY A 176 7.61 3.45 11.42
CA GLY A 176 6.50 2.53 11.14
C GLY A 176 5.82 2.84 9.81
N ILE A 177 4.94 1.92 9.40
CA ILE A 177 4.05 2.12 8.24
C ILE A 177 2.93 3.06 8.67
N PRO A 178 2.60 4.12 7.91
CA PRO A 178 1.52 5.04 8.28
C PRO A 178 0.15 4.33 8.36
N ILE A 179 -0.54 4.51 9.49
CA ILE A 179 -1.88 3.99 9.73
C ILE A 179 -2.83 5.18 9.93
N HIS A 180 -4.06 5.05 9.43
CA HIS A 180 -5.05 6.12 9.54
C HIS A 180 -5.33 6.45 11.01
N PRO A 181 -5.41 7.74 11.41
CA PRO A 181 -5.50 8.13 12.82
C PRO A 181 -6.74 7.60 13.55
N VAL A 182 -7.79 7.21 12.81
CA VAL A 182 -8.96 6.53 13.38
C VAL A 182 -8.61 5.23 14.13
N PHE A 183 -7.56 4.52 13.72
CA PHE A 183 -7.11 3.30 14.40
C PHE A 183 -6.42 3.57 15.74
N ALA A 184 -6.09 4.82 16.05
CA ALA A 184 -5.58 5.22 17.36
C ALA A 184 -6.70 5.58 18.34
N GLN A 185 -7.97 5.54 17.91
CA GLN A 185 -9.11 5.82 18.78
C GLN A 185 -9.53 4.55 19.52
N ASP A 186 -9.82 4.68 20.82
CA ASP A 186 -10.41 3.60 21.59
C ASP A 186 -11.78 3.25 21.03
N THR A 187 -11.95 1.97 20.67
CA THR A 187 -13.23 1.43 20.25
C THR A 187 -13.85 0.68 21.43
N PRO A 188 -14.97 1.14 22.01
CA PRO A 188 -15.63 0.45 23.11
C PRO A 188 -16.06 -0.95 22.68
N ARG A 189 -15.59 -1.96 23.41
CA ARG A 189 -15.90 -3.36 23.11
C ARG A 189 -17.27 -3.76 23.67
N LEU A 190 -18.10 -4.38 22.85
CA LEU A 190 -19.34 -5.01 23.28
C LEU A 190 -19.01 -6.27 24.10
N PRO A 191 -19.60 -6.45 25.29
CA PRO A 191 -19.43 -7.68 26.06
C PRO A 191 -19.89 -8.89 25.25
N SER A 192 -19.07 -9.94 25.21
CA SER A 192 -19.46 -11.23 24.67
C SER A 192 -18.97 -12.35 25.59
N ASP A 193 -19.76 -13.42 25.66
CA ASP A 193 -19.46 -14.67 26.36
C ASP A 193 -18.50 -15.57 25.55
N LYS A 194 -18.21 -15.21 24.29
CA LYS A 194 -17.39 -15.99 23.37
C LYS A 194 -16.28 -15.13 22.74
N PRO A 195 -15.14 -15.72 22.38
CA PRO A 195 -14.13 -15.04 21.59
C PRO A 195 -14.70 -14.58 20.24
N SER A 196 -14.35 -13.39 19.80
CA SER A 196 -14.73 -12.82 18.51
C SER A 196 -13.54 -12.85 17.55
N ILE A 197 -13.75 -13.44 16.37
CA ILE A 197 -12.75 -13.56 15.32
C ILE A 197 -13.16 -12.69 14.12
N LEU A 198 -12.24 -11.86 13.65
CA LEU A 198 -12.34 -11.17 12.37
C LEU A 198 -11.48 -11.91 11.34
N PHE A 199 -12.11 -12.41 10.28
CA PHE A 199 -11.41 -13.03 9.17
C PHE A 199 -11.47 -12.15 7.92
N MET A 200 -10.34 -11.66 7.43
CA MET A 200 -10.30 -10.76 6.27
C MET A 200 -9.02 -10.90 5.43
N SER A 201 -9.15 -10.78 4.11
CA SER A 201 -8.01 -10.88 3.18
C SER A 201 -7.86 -9.62 2.32
N GLY A 202 -7.66 -8.50 3.01
CA GLY A 202 -7.46 -7.19 2.38
C GLY A 202 -8.67 -6.67 1.57
N GLY A 203 -8.46 -5.54 0.89
CA GLY A 203 -9.54 -4.82 0.19
C GLY A 203 -10.13 -5.55 -1.03
N PHE A 204 -9.46 -6.57 -1.55
CA PHE A 204 -9.87 -7.29 -2.76
C PHE A 204 -10.40 -8.71 -2.51
N GLY A 205 -10.38 -9.22 -1.26
CA GLY A 205 -10.90 -10.55 -0.95
C GLY A 205 -10.19 -11.66 -1.72
N MET A 206 -8.89 -11.79 -1.48
CA MET A 206 -8.00 -12.68 -2.23
C MET A 206 -7.53 -13.88 -1.41
N GLY A 207 -6.89 -14.84 -2.08
CA GLY A 207 -6.38 -16.06 -1.44
C GLY A 207 -7.44 -17.14 -1.22
N HIS A 208 -7.09 -18.14 -0.43
CA HIS A 208 -7.89 -19.35 -0.19
C HIS A 208 -8.93 -19.14 0.92
N MET A 209 -9.74 -18.07 0.81
CA MET A 209 -10.70 -17.72 1.87
C MET A 209 -11.76 -18.80 2.09
N GLU A 210 -12.18 -19.50 1.04
CA GLU A 210 -13.16 -20.59 1.14
C GLU A 210 -12.63 -21.72 2.04
N GLU A 211 -11.42 -22.24 1.75
CA GLU A 211 -10.80 -23.31 2.53
C GLU A 211 -10.48 -22.86 3.96
N ALA A 212 -9.98 -21.65 4.14
CA ALA A 212 -9.71 -21.10 5.46
C ALA A 212 -10.99 -20.98 6.29
N LEU A 213 -12.09 -20.49 5.70
CA LEU A 213 -13.38 -20.40 6.37
C LEU A 213 -13.91 -21.78 6.77
N GLU A 214 -13.83 -22.77 5.88
CA GLU A 214 -14.22 -24.15 6.20
C GLU A 214 -13.44 -24.71 7.40
N ARG A 215 -12.12 -24.47 7.45
CA ARG A 215 -11.26 -24.88 8.57
C ARG A 215 -11.59 -24.14 9.86
N ILE A 216 -11.86 -22.83 9.81
CA ILE A 216 -12.27 -22.05 10.99
C ILE A 216 -13.60 -22.59 11.53
N LEU A 217 -14.58 -22.86 10.65
CA LEU A 217 -15.89 -23.39 11.04
C LEU A 217 -15.85 -24.82 11.57
N ALA A 218 -14.75 -25.56 11.38
CA ALA A 218 -14.54 -26.90 11.93
C ALA A 218 -13.96 -26.89 13.36
N ILE A 219 -13.64 -25.71 13.91
CA ILE A 219 -13.17 -25.57 15.28
C ILE A 219 -14.33 -25.85 16.26
N HIS A 220 -14.09 -26.71 17.25
CA HIS A 220 -15.12 -27.17 18.20
C HIS A 220 -15.36 -26.20 19.37
N VAL A 221 -14.52 -25.19 19.53
CA VAL A 221 -14.68 -24.16 20.55
C VAL A 221 -15.72 -23.14 20.08
N PRO A 222 -16.67 -22.68 20.92
CA PRO A 222 -17.60 -21.62 20.53
C PRO A 222 -16.90 -20.27 20.32
N PHE A 223 -17.20 -19.58 19.21
CA PHE A 223 -16.73 -18.22 18.90
C PHE A 223 -17.77 -17.46 18.08
N ASN A 224 -17.64 -16.13 18.02
CA ASN A 224 -18.31 -15.29 17.03
C ASN A 224 -17.36 -15.09 15.84
N LEU A 225 -17.87 -15.16 14.62
CA LEU A 225 -17.07 -14.98 13.41
C LEU A 225 -17.64 -13.89 12.52
N THR A 226 -16.82 -12.88 12.25
CA THR A 226 -17.08 -11.85 11.24
C THR A 226 -16.10 -12.03 10.09
N VAL A 227 -16.59 -12.11 8.86
CA VAL A 227 -15.79 -12.28 7.66
C VAL A 227 -15.92 -11.05 6.77
N VAL A 228 -14.81 -10.50 6.27
CA VAL A 228 -14.79 -9.35 5.35
C VAL A 228 -14.17 -9.77 4.02
N ALA A 229 -15.01 -9.88 2.99
CA ALA A 229 -14.62 -10.34 1.64
C ALA A 229 -14.10 -9.20 0.74
N GLY A 230 -14.02 -7.96 1.25
CA GLY A 230 -13.58 -6.82 0.47
C GLY A 230 -14.50 -6.57 -0.75
N LYS A 231 -13.93 -6.08 -1.86
CA LYS A 231 -14.70 -5.72 -3.06
C LYS A 231 -15.12 -6.92 -3.94
N ASN A 232 -14.76 -8.14 -3.55
CA ASN A 232 -15.04 -9.34 -4.34
C ASN A 232 -16.42 -9.92 -3.99
N GLU A 233 -17.45 -9.39 -4.64
CA GLU A 233 -18.84 -9.79 -4.40
C GLU A 233 -19.10 -11.28 -4.68
N ALA A 234 -18.41 -11.86 -5.67
CA ALA A 234 -18.51 -13.29 -5.96
C ALA A 234 -17.95 -14.13 -4.80
N MET A 235 -16.81 -13.74 -4.24
CA MET A 235 -16.23 -14.38 -3.05
C MET A 235 -17.16 -14.22 -1.85
N ARG A 236 -17.72 -13.02 -1.62
CA ARG A 236 -18.67 -12.78 -0.53
C ARG A 236 -19.83 -13.79 -0.53
N LYS A 237 -20.49 -13.96 -1.68
CA LYS A 237 -21.62 -14.90 -1.84
C LYS A 237 -21.23 -16.36 -1.56
N LYS A 238 -20.01 -16.77 -1.95
CA LYS A 238 -19.50 -18.11 -1.65
C LYS A 238 -19.25 -18.29 -0.16
N LEU A 239 -18.62 -17.31 0.48
CA LEU A 239 -18.35 -17.32 1.92
C LEU A 239 -19.65 -17.31 2.74
N GLU A 240 -20.67 -16.55 2.32
CA GLU A 240 -22.01 -16.58 2.91
C GLU A 240 -22.61 -17.99 2.87
N LYS A 241 -22.48 -18.69 1.73
CA LYS A 241 -22.97 -20.07 1.58
C LYS A 241 -22.22 -21.05 2.48
N ILE A 242 -20.89 -20.94 2.57
CA ILE A 242 -20.05 -21.79 3.44
C ILE A 242 -20.36 -21.54 4.92
N ALA A 243 -20.50 -20.26 5.31
CA ALA A 243 -20.85 -19.86 6.65
C ALA A 243 -22.17 -20.50 7.10
N GLY A 244 -23.18 -20.53 6.23
CA GLY A 244 -24.46 -21.18 6.53
C GLY A 244 -25.12 -20.61 7.80
N GLY A 245 -24.97 -19.30 8.02
CA GLY A 245 -25.48 -18.60 9.22
C GLY A 245 -24.57 -18.67 10.46
N ARG A 246 -23.46 -19.41 10.43
CA ARG A 246 -22.48 -19.51 11.55
C ARG A 246 -21.49 -18.34 11.62
N ALA A 247 -21.52 -17.44 10.63
CA ALA A 247 -20.68 -16.26 10.57
C ALA A 247 -21.42 -15.10 9.91
N THR A 248 -21.10 -13.86 10.32
CA THR A 248 -21.54 -12.65 9.63
C THR A 248 -20.55 -12.33 8.51
N VAL A 249 -21.02 -12.32 7.26
CA VAL A 249 -20.16 -12.09 6.09
C VAL A 249 -20.48 -10.71 5.49
N HIS A 250 -19.46 -9.87 5.39
CA HIS A 250 -19.52 -8.54 4.78
C HIS A 250 -18.75 -8.50 3.46
N GLY A 251 -19.12 -7.54 2.61
CA GLY A 251 -18.34 -7.16 1.43
C GLY A 251 -17.21 -6.20 1.81
N PHE A 252 -17.12 -5.07 1.12
CA PHE A 252 -16.18 -4.01 1.47
C PHE A 252 -16.76 -3.16 2.61
N VAL A 253 -15.97 -2.91 3.64
CA VAL A 253 -16.34 -2.09 4.79
C VAL A 253 -15.30 -1.00 5.03
N THR A 254 -15.74 0.14 5.55
CA THR A 254 -14.87 1.30 5.87
C THR A 254 -14.55 1.40 7.36
N ASN A 255 -15.31 0.73 8.21
CA ASN A 255 -15.18 0.71 9.67
C ASN A 255 -14.36 -0.49 10.19
N VAL A 256 -13.28 -0.87 9.48
CA VAL A 256 -12.42 -1.99 9.89
C VAL A 256 -11.85 -1.78 11.31
N HIS A 257 -11.55 -0.55 11.69
CA HIS A 257 -11.10 -0.20 13.04
C HIS A 257 -12.09 -0.64 14.13
N GLU A 258 -13.40 -0.46 13.89
CA GLU A 258 -14.43 -0.94 14.81
C GLU A 258 -14.43 -2.46 14.89
N LEU A 259 -14.42 -3.15 13.73
CA LEU A 259 -14.40 -4.62 13.69
C LEU A 259 -13.18 -5.20 14.39
N MET A 260 -12.00 -4.59 14.22
CA MET A 260 -10.78 -4.96 14.94
C MET A 260 -10.94 -4.73 16.45
N GLY A 261 -11.49 -3.59 16.87
CA GLY A 261 -11.74 -3.30 18.28
C GLY A 261 -12.76 -4.23 18.95
N GLN A 262 -13.67 -4.85 18.18
CA GLN A 262 -14.61 -5.85 18.68
C GLN A 262 -14.04 -7.29 18.71
N SER A 263 -12.85 -7.52 18.17
CA SER A 263 -12.30 -8.86 17.95
C SER A 263 -11.16 -9.18 18.91
N ASP A 264 -11.07 -10.44 19.33
CA ASP A 264 -9.93 -10.98 20.08
C ASP A 264 -8.80 -11.44 19.14
N LEU A 265 -9.16 -11.80 17.91
CA LEU A 265 -8.24 -12.34 16.92
C LEU A 265 -8.59 -11.83 15.52
N ILE A 266 -7.56 -11.48 14.75
CA ILE A 266 -7.65 -11.23 13.31
C ILE A 266 -6.90 -12.31 12.53
N ILE A 267 -7.52 -12.80 11.46
CA ILE A 267 -6.98 -13.77 10.51
C ILE A 267 -6.97 -13.14 9.12
#